data_AF-A0A7K4I8F3-F1
#
_entry.id   AF-A0A7K4I8F3-F1
#
_cell.length_a   1.000
_cell.length_b   1.000
_cell.length_c   1.000
_cell.angle_alpha   90.00
_cell.angle_beta   90.00
_cell.angle_gamma   90.00
#
_symmetry.space_group_name_H-M   'P 1'
#
loop_
_entity.id
_entity.type
_entity.pdbx_description
1 polymer ?
#
loop_
_entity_poly.entity_id
_entity_poly.type
_entity_poly.pdbx_seq_one_letter_code
_entity_poly.pdbx_strand_id
1 'polypeptide(L)'
;MRDKWRSKSWYMVVAPSYFGNVELGAVPADEQEKLIGRTIDATLYDVTNDFSHQHLKIYFQIIEVDGKTAKTTFKGHEYSRDYLRSLVRRRTTKIDGLFDITTKDGCTLRVAVSAFSLSRIRTSQEKEIRTIMDKIIKQKASALTLDQFVQEMILGKIASDIYNEAKKIAPLRHVGIRKSKLITQLAQLPKQKA
;
A
#
# COMPACT_ATOMS: atom_id res chain seq x y z
N MET A 1 6.74 -25.89 -35.76
CA MET A 1 6.34 -25.08 -34.59
C MET A 1 7.56 -24.32 -34.10
N ARG A 2 7.59 -22.99 -34.23
CA ARG A 2 8.72 -22.16 -33.80
C ARG A 2 8.59 -21.92 -32.29
N ASP A 3 9.66 -22.21 -31.55
CA ASP A 3 9.69 -22.13 -30.08
C ASP A 3 9.58 -20.67 -29.60
N LYS A 4 8.37 -20.28 -29.16
CA LYS A 4 8.03 -18.92 -28.75
C LYS A 4 8.69 -18.48 -27.43
N TRP A 5 9.38 -19.38 -26.73
CA TRP A 5 10.06 -19.00 -25.49
C TRP A 5 11.42 -18.33 -25.75
N ARG A 6 12.09 -18.73 -26.83
CA ARG A 6 13.40 -18.18 -27.22
C ARG A 6 13.35 -16.74 -27.70
N SER A 7 12.19 -16.24 -28.11
CA SER A 7 11.99 -14.84 -28.53
C SER A 7 11.83 -13.87 -27.36
N LYS A 8 11.61 -14.38 -26.14
CA LYS A 8 11.33 -13.53 -24.98
C LYS A 8 12.61 -13.01 -24.36
N SER A 9 12.63 -11.71 -24.13
CA SER A 9 13.66 -11.05 -23.33
C SER A 9 13.19 -10.97 -21.88
N TRP A 10 14.13 -11.16 -20.96
CA TRP A 10 13.89 -11.01 -19.52
C TRP A 10 14.18 -9.57 -19.11
N TYR A 11 13.20 -8.95 -18.44
CA TYR A 11 13.30 -7.59 -17.93
C TYR A 11 13.30 -7.61 -16.43
N MET A 12 14.24 -6.90 -15.82
CA MET A 12 14.39 -6.82 -14.39
C MET A 12 13.49 -5.71 -13.86
N VAL A 13 12.62 -6.06 -12.91
CA VAL A 13 11.66 -5.12 -12.34
C VAL A 13 12.26 -4.54 -11.08
N VAL A 14 12.34 -3.21 -11.05
CA VAL A 14 12.93 -2.46 -9.95
C VAL A 14 11.81 -1.73 -9.20
N ALA A 15 11.85 -1.83 -7.87
CA ALA A 15 10.96 -1.09 -6.99
C ALA A 15 11.21 0.43 -7.11
N PRO A 16 10.21 1.27 -6.77
CA PRO A 16 10.40 2.71 -6.72
C PRO A 16 11.54 3.14 -5.77
N SER A 17 12.10 4.34 -6.00
CA SER A 17 13.23 4.88 -5.24
C SER A 17 12.98 4.95 -3.72
N TYR A 18 11.74 5.23 -3.28
CA TYR A 18 11.39 5.28 -1.86
C TYR A 18 11.37 3.91 -1.16
N PHE A 19 11.52 2.82 -1.91
CA PHE A 19 11.75 1.46 -1.39
C PHE A 19 13.20 0.99 -1.55
N GLY A 20 14.12 1.87 -1.94
CA GLY A 20 15.54 1.53 -2.07
C GLY A 20 15.92 0.85 -3.38
N ASN A 21 15.10 0.98 -4.43
CA ASN A 21 15.36 0.40 -5.77
C ASN A 21 15.67 -1.10 -5.74
N VAL A 22 14.95 -1.85 -4.90
CA VAL A 22 15.13 -3.29 -4.78
C VAL A 22 14.63 -4.01 -6.04
N GLU A 23 15.35 -5.05 -6.44
CA GLU A 23 14.96 -5.92 -7.55
C GLU A 23 13.84 -6.86 -7.09
N LEU A 24 12.65 -6.69 -7.66
CA LEU A 24 11.45 -7.47 -7.30
C LEU A 24 11.34 -8.78 -8.09
N GLY A 25 12.14 -8.92 -9.15
CA GLY A 25 12.21 -10.12 -9.98
C GLY A 25 12.29 -9.81 -11.47
N ALA A 26 12.36 -10.88 -12.28
CA ALA A 26 12.46 -10.79 -13.73
C ALA A 26 11.15 -11.20 -14.41
N VAL A 27 10.69 -10.40 -15.37
CA VAL A 27 9.48 -10.66 -16.15
C VAL A 27 9.85 -10.89 -17.61
N PRO A 28 9.44 -12.03 -18.20
CA PRO A 28 9.67 -12.28 -19.62
C PRO A 28 8.62 -11.54 -20.47
N ALA A 29 9.08 -10.86 -21.52
CA ALA A 29 8.24 -10.26 -22.54
C ALA A 29 8.89 -10.32 -23.93
N ASP A 30 8.05 -10.44 -24.96
CA ASP A 30 8.48 -10.37 -26.36
C ASP A 30 8.72 -8.91 -26.80
N GLU A 31 7.92 -7.97 -26.30
CA GLU A 31 8.00 -6.53 -26.61
C GLU A 31 7.90 -5.70 -25.32
N GLN A 32 8.59 -4.55 -25.29
CA GLN A 32 8.61 -3.63 -24.15
C GLN A 32 7.22 -3.05 -23.84
N GLU A 33 6.41 -2.75 -24.86
CA GLU A 33 5.07 -2.19 -24.69
C GLU A 33 4.14 -3.11 -23.91
N LYS A 34 4.31 -4.43 -24.05
CA LYS A 34 3.50 -5.46 -23.35
C LYS A 34 3.82 -5.59 -21.86
N LEU A 35 4.89 -4.95 -21.38
CA LEU A 35 5.25 -4.89 -19.95
C LEU A 35 4.53 -3.76 -19.23
N ILE A 36 4.27 -2.65 -19.92
CA ILE A 36 3.65 -1.47 -19.35
C ILE A 36 2.24 -1.84 -18.86
N GLY A 37 1.92 -1.46 -17.63
CA GLY A 37 0.64 -1.74 -16.99
C GLY A 37 0.54 -3.11 -16.30
N ARG A 38 1.54 -4.00 -16.46
CA ARG A 38 1.58 -5.23 -15.64
C ARG A 38 1.75 -4.89 -14.18
N THR A 39 1.01 -5.60 -13.34
CA THR A 39 1.08 -5.48 -11.88
C THR A 39 1.82 -6.67 -11.32
N ILE A 40 2.78 -6.43 -10.44
CA ILE A 40 3.58 -7.42 -9.77
C ILE A 40 3.28 -7.30 -8.28
N ASP A 41 3.05 -8.44 -7.64
CA ASP A 41 2.97 -8.54 -6.21
C ASP A 41 4.35 -8.81 -5.62
N ALA A 42 4.69 -8.06 -4.59
CA ALA A 42 5.87 -8.26 -3.78
C ALA A 42 5.48 -8.23 -2.30
N THR A 43 6.25 -8.90 -1.47
CA THR A 43 6.10 -8.77 -0.03
C THR A 43 7.01 -7.68 0.50
N LEU A 44 6.65 -7.05 1.63
CA LEU A 44 7.58 -6.09 2.24
C LEU A 44 8.87 -6.77 2.72
N TYR A 45 8.82 -8.07 2.99
CA TYR A 45 10.01 -8.87 3.30
C TYR A 45 11.05 -8.78 2.16
N ASP A 46 10.62 -8.85 0.91
CA ASP A 46 11.54 -8.79 -0.23
C ASP A 46 12.26 -7.43 -0.34
N VAL A 47 11.68 -6.38 0.25
CA VAL A 47 12.21 -5.01 0.22
C VAL A 47 13.10 -4.70 1.42
N THR A 48 12.70 -5.14 2.63
CA THR A 48 13.36 -4.75 3.89
C THR A 48 14.14 -5.91 4.54
N ASN A 49 13.97 -7.14 4.06
CA ASN A 49 14.49 -8.38 4.65
C ASN A 49 14.04 -8.66 6.10
N ASP A 50 12.99 -7.96 6.56
CA ASP A 50 12.43 -8.12 7.91
C ASP A 50 11.23 -9.09 7.92
N PHE A 51 11.36 -10.20 8.65
CA PHE A 51 10.33 -11.25 8.73
C PHE A 51 9.00 -10.78 9.34
N SER A 52 9.03 -9.78 10.23
CA SER A 52 7.83 -9.23 10.87
C SER A 52 6.81 -8.68 9.86
N HIS A 53 7.27 -8.28 8.68
CA HIS A 53 6.46 -7.63 7.65
C HIS A 53 6.02 -8.54 6.51
N GLN A 54 6.23 -9.86 6.62
CA GLN A 54 5.82 -10.84 5.60
C GLN A 54 4.31 -10.84 5.31
N HIS A 55 3.50 -10.39 6.27
CA HIS A 55 2.04 -10.33 6.13
C HIS A 55 1.55 -9.21 5.19
N LEU A 56 2.44 -8.31 4.76
CA LEU A 56 2.14 -7.18 3.88
C LEU A 56 2.42 -7.53 2.42
N LYS A 57 1.38 -7.51 1.59
CA LYS A 57 1.49 -7.60 0.14
C LYS A 57 1.39 -6.22 -0.47
N ILE A 58 2.33 -5.90 -1.34
CA ILE A 58 2.40 -4.64 -2.07
C ILE A 58 2.24 -4.94 -3.55
N TYR A 59 1.46 -4.12 -4.23
CA TYR A 59 1.25 -4.21 -5.66
C TYR A 59 1.95 -3.05 -6.35
N PHE A 60 2.87 -3.40 -7.23
CA PHE A 60 3.63 -2.48 -8.07
C PHE A 60 3.14 -2.57 -9.50
N GLN A 61 3.00 -1.44 -10.18
CA GLN A 61 2.65 -1.39 -11.60
C GLN A 61 3.84 -0.85 -12.40
N ILE A 62 4.19 -1.54 -13.47
CA ILE A 62 5.23 -1.08 -14.40
C ILE A 62 4.69 0.11 -15.19
N ILE A 63 5.40 1.24 -15.15
CA ILE A 63 5.07 2.44 -15.93
C ILE A 63 6.02 2.57 -17.12
N GLU A 64 7.33 2.43 -16.88
CA GLU A 64 8.36 2.68 -17.88
C GLU A 64 9.37 1.54 -17.92
N VAL A 65 9.98 1.32 -19.08
CA VAL A 65 11.02 0.32 -19.29
C VAL A 65 12.21 1.03 -19.91
N ASP A 66 13.30 1.13 -19.14
CA ASP A 66 14.58 1.65 -19.59
C ASP A 66 15.49 0.48 -19.95
N GLY A 67 15.59 0.19 -21.25
CA GLY A 67 16.41 -0.91 -21.75
C GLY A 67 15.93 -2.27 -21.24
N LYS A 68 16.65 -2.83 -20.24
CA LYS A 68 16.32 -4.11 -19.58
C LYS A 68 15.70 -3.94 -18.19
N THR A 69 15.65 -2.72 -17.66
CA THR A 69 15.09 -2.41 -16.33
C THR A 69 13.70 -1.82 -16.47
N ALA A 70 12.72 -2.39 -15.77
CA ALA A 70 11.36 -1.88 -15.70
C ALA A 70 11.16 -1.10 -14.40
N LYS A 71 10.85 0.19 -14.53
CA LYS A 71 10.49 1.08 -13.42
C LYS A 71 9.04 0.88 -13.04
N THR A 72 8.81 0.76 -11.74
CA THR A 72 7.48 0.56 -11.19
C THR A 72 7.02 1.72 -10.33
N THR A 73 5.71 1.81 -10.15
CA THR A 73 5.04 2.73 -9.22
C THR A 73 4.09 1.94 -8.34
N PHE A 74 3.90 2.42 -7.11
CA PHE A 74 2.95 1.83 -6.18
C PHE A 74 1.51 1.93 -6.69
N LYS A 75 0.81 0.80 -6.72
CA LYS A 75 -0.61 0.70 -7.08
C LYS A 75 -1.50 0.55 -5.84
N GLY A 76 -1.01 -0.17 -4.83
CA GLY A 76 -1.73 -0.40 -3.60
C GLY A 76 -1.02 -1.39 -2.69
N HIS A 77 -1.54 -1.53 -1.48
CA HIS A 77 -1.11 -2.56 -0.54
C HIS A 77 -2.33 -3.32 -0.02
N GLU A 78 -2.10 -4.54 0.46
CA GLU A 78 -3.11 -5.36 1.10
C GLU A 78 -2.48 -6.25 2.18
N TYR A 79 -3.18 -6.39 3.30
CA TYR A 79 -2.85 -7.40 4.30
C TYR A 79 -3.17 -8.79 3.75
N SER A 80 -2.30 -9.76 4.06
CA SER A 80 -2.59 -11.16 3.82
C SER A 80 -3.89 -11.57 4.51
N ARG A 81 -4.65 -12.44 3.84
CA ARG A 81 -5.96 -12.90 4.35
C ARG A 81 -5.82 -13.65 5.68
N ASP A 82 -4.72 -14.39 5.82
CA ASP A 82 -4.40 -15.14 7.04
C ASP A 82 -4.21 -14.20 8.23
N TYR A 83 -3.38 -13.16 8.05
CA TYR A 83 -3.13 -12.16 9.08
C TYR A 83 -4.39 -11.40 9.50
N LEU A 84 -5.26 -11.05 8.55
CA LEU A 84 -6.52 -10.40 8.88
C LEU A 84 -7.43 -11.31 9.70
N ARG A 85 -7.51 -12.60 9.35
CA ARG A 85 -8.32 -13.58 10.08
C ARG A 85 -7.77 -13.85 11.48
N SER A 86 -6.45 -13.82 11.68
CA SER A 86 -5.84 -14.05 12.99
C SER A 86 -6.09 -12.88 13.97
N LEU A 87 -6.28 -11.67 13.45
CA LEU A 87 -6.61 -10.48 14.23
C LEU A 87 -8.09 -10.46 14.68
N VAL A 88 -9.00 -10.96 13.85
CA VAL A 88 -10.43 -11.01 14.16
C VAL A 88 -10.71 -12.10 15.20
N ARG A 89 -11.23 -11.71 16.38
CA ARG A 89 -11.63 -12.63 17.44
C ARG A 89 -13.11 -12.50 17.78
N ARG A 90 -13.66 -13.51 18.45
CA ARG A 90 -15.02 -13.46 19.01
C ARG A 90 -15.02 -12.55 20.24
N ARG A 91 -16.17 -11.92 20.52
CA ARG A 91 -16.41 -11.00 21.67
C ARG A 91 -15.58 -9.70 21.65
N THR A 92 -14.95 -9.38 20.53
CA THR A 92 -14.29 -8.10 20.26
C THR A 92 -15.01 -7.36 19.15
N THR A 93 -14.81 -6.06 19.02
CA THR A 93 -15.35 -5.26 17.92
C THR A 93 -14.27 -4.93 16.89
N LYS A 94 -14.66 -4.99 15.62
CA LYS A 94 -13.83 -4.56 14.49
C LYS A 94 -14.35 -3.23 14.00
N ILE A 95 -13.50 -2.21 14.09
CA ILE A 95 -13.82 -0.86 13.61
C ILE A 95 -13.12 -0.69 12.27
N ASP A 96 -13.89 -0.66 11.19
CA ASP A 96 -13.36 -0.31 9.87
C ASP A 96 -13.68 1.14 9.55
N GLY A 97 -12.74 1.80 8.88
CA GLY A 97 -12.89 3.09 8.22
C GLY A 97 -12.40 3.00 6.78
N LEU A 98 -13.16 3.60 5.86
CA LEU A 98 -12.77 3.75 4.46
C LEU A 98 -12.70 5.24 4.17
N PHE A 99 -11.52 5.71 3.78
CA PHE A 99 -11.27 7.12 3.59
C PHE A 99 -10.68 7.37 2.20
N ASP A 100 -11.30 8.30 1.48
CA ASP A 100 -10.80 8.81 0.22
C ASP A 100 -10.01 10.09 0.51
N ILE A 101 -8.78 10.11 0.03
CA ILE A 101 -7.77 11.05 0.46
C ILE A 101 -7.08 11.59 -0.78
N THR A 102 -6.79 12.88 -0.77
CA THR A 102 -5.98 13.54 -1.78
C THR A 102 -4.65 13.92 -1.15
N THR A 103 -3.55 13.45 -1.71
CA THR A 103 -2.21 13.86 -1.26
C THR A 103 -1.85 15.23 -1.83
N LYS A 104 -0.77 15.82 -1.31
CA LYS A 104 -0.24 17.10 -1.81
C LYS A 104 0.00 17.11 -3.32
N ASP A 105 0.39 15.97 -3.88
CA ASP A 105 0.69 15.81 -5.32
C ASP A 105 -0.55 15.68 -6.21
N GLY A 106 -1.76 15.83 -5.65
CA GLY A 106 -3.02 15.71 -6.38
C GLY A 106 -3.45 14.27 -6.69
N CYS A 107 -2.72 13.27 -6.18
CA CYS A 107 -3.08 11.87 -6.30
C CYS A 107 -4.20 11.51 -5.32
N THR A 108 -5.18 10.73 -5.77
CA THR A 108 -6.26 10.23 -4.92
C THR A 108 -6.00 8.78 -4.49
N LEU A 109 -6.00 8.56 -3.19
CA LEU A 109 -5.78 7.28 -2.53
C LEU A 109 -7.00 6.92 -1.70
N ARG A 110 -7.47 5.67 -1.84
CA ARG A 110 -8.47 5.08 -0.97
C ARG A 110 -7.78 4.19 0.05
N VAL A 111 -7.90 4.55 1.32
CA VAL A 111 -7.27 3.85 2.42
C VAL A 111 -8.34 3.22 3.30
N ALA A 112 -8.22 1.92 3.51
CA ALA A 112 -9.05 1.16 4.44
C ALA A 112 -8.24 0.88 5.70
N VAL A 113 -8.66 1.47 6.82
CA VAL A 113 -8.05 1.26 8.13
C VAL A 113 -8.94 0.36 8.95
N SER A 114 -8.33 -0.56 9.70
CA SER A 114 -9.03 -1.46 10.61
C SER A 114 -8.39 -1.36 12.00
N ALA A 115 -9.21 -1.14 13.02
CA ALA A 115 -8.83 -1.26 14.42
C ALA A 115 -9.58 -2.40 15.09
N PHE A 116 -8.88 -3.06 16.00
CA PHE A 116 -9.36 -4.18 16.79
C PHE A 116 -9.30 -3.83 18.26
N SER A 117 -10.45 -3.88 18.93
CA SER A 117 -10.57 -3.65 20.36
C SER A 117 -10.25 -4.91 21.17
N LEU A 118 -9.92 -4.73 22.45
CA LEU A 118 -9.76 -5.83 23.41
C LEU A 118 -11.11 -6.40 23.88
N SER A 119 -12.16 -5.57 23.90
CA SER A 119 -13.49 -5.90 24.42
C SER A 119 -14.59 -5.30 23.54
N ARG A 120 -15.84 -5.69 23.79
CA ARG A 120 -16.98 -5.11 23.07
C ARG A 120 -17.18 -3.66 23.49
N ILE A 121 -17.04 -2.74 22.55
CA ILE A 121 -17.22 -1.30 22.78
C ILE A 121 -18.63 -0.85 22.35
N ARG A 122 -19.01 0.36 22.78
CA ARG A 122 -20.29 0.98 22.41
C ARG A 122 -20.23 1.56 21.00
N THR A 123 -21.37 1.62 20.32
CA THR A 123 -21.48 2.20 18.98
C THR A 123 -21.12 3.69 18.91
N SER A 124 -21.25 4.44 20.01
CA SER A 124 -20.79 5.84 20.11
C SER A 124 -19.27 5.93 20.03
N GLN A 125 -18.56 5.11 20.81
CA GLN A 125 -17.11 5.03 20.81
C GLN A 125 -16.56 4.55 19.46
N GLU A 126 -17.26 3.63 18.78
CA GLU A 126 -16.91 3.23 17.41
C GLU A 126 -16.93 4.42 16.43
N LYS A 127 -17.95 5.26 16.52
CA LYS A 127 -18.07 6.46 15.66
C LYS A 127 -16.97 7.46 15.97
N GLU A 128 -16.69 7.72 17.24
CA GLU A 128 -15.61 8.63 17.66
C GLU A 128 -14.24 8.17 17.15
N ILE A 129 -13.94 6.87 17.26
CA ILE A 129 -12.68 6.30 16.74
C ILE A 129 -12.59 6.45 15.22
N ARG A 130 -13.69 6.27 14.48
CA ARG A 130 -13.71 6.51 13.03
C ARG A 130 -13.44 7.98 12.68
N THR A 131 -13.98 8.92 13.45
CA THR A 131 -13.72 10.36 13.25
C THR A 131 -12.26 10.71 13.52
N ILE A 132 -11.65 10.10 14.54
CA ILE A 132 -10.21 10.28 14.83
C ILE A 132 -9.35 9.71 13.70
N MET A 133 -9.67 8.52 13.21
CA MET A 133 -8.98 7.94 12.05
C MET A 133 -9.04 8.88 10.84
N ASP A 134 -10.23 9.39 10.51
CA ASP A 134 -10.41 10.31 9.39
C ASP A 134 -9.54 11.57 9.54
N LYS A 135 -9.54 12.17 10.73
CA LYS A 135 -8.80 13.38 11.03
C LYS A 135 -7.30 13.19 10.87
N ILE A 136 -6.72 12.15 11.48
CA ILE A 136 -5.27 11.89 11.42
C ILE A 136 -4.85 11.60 9.98
N ILE A 137 -5.61 10.76 9.28
CA ILE A 137 -5.26 10.34 7.92
C ILE A 137 -5.31 11.54 6.96
N LYS A 138 -6.35 12.38 7.03
CA LYS A 138 -6.45 13.60 6.23
C LYS A 138 -5.34 14.59 6.55
N GLN A 139 -4.99 14.75 7.83
CA GLN A 139 -3.90 15.65 8.24
C GLN A 139 -2.54 15.18 7.73
N LYS A 140 -2.26 13.88 7.77
CA LYS A 140 -1.01 13.31 7.24
C LYS A 140 -0.94 13.42 5.72
N ALA A 141 -2.05 13.19 5.04
CA ALA A 141 -2.08 13.24 3.59
C ALA A 141 -1.99 14.64 3.00
N SER A 142 -2.50 15.67 3.69
CA SER A 142 -2.33 17.06 3.26
C SER A 142 -0.90 17.56 3.47
N ALA A 143 -0.18 17.00 4.45
CA ALA A 143 1.19 17.39 4.76
C ALA A 143 2.24 16.70 3.85
N LEU A 144 2.03 15.44 3.50
CA LEU A 144 3.03 14.57 2.86
C LEU A 144 2.80 14.42 1.34
N THR A 145 3.90 14.17 0.63
CA THR A 145 3.87 13.67 -0.76
C THR A 145 3.46 12.20 -0.78
N LEU A 146 3.08 11.68 -1.95
CA LEU A 146 2.66 10.30 -2.13
C LEU A 146 3.75 9.32 -1.67
N ASP A 147 5.00 9.57 -2.04
CA ASP A 147 6.12 8.68 -1.72
C ASP A 147 6.33 8.57 -0.21
N GLN A 148 6.34 9.72 0.48
CA GLN A 148 6.47 9.79 1.94
C GLN A 148 5.27 9.16 2.63
N PHE A 149 4.06 9.43 2.12
CA PHE A 149 2.83 8.88 2.68
C PHE A 149 2.77 7.35 2.57
N VAL A 150 3.18 6.79 1.43
CA VAL A 150 3.27 5.33 1.22
C VAL A 150 4.30 4.72 2.16
N GLN A 151 5.46 5.36 2.35
CA GLN A 151 6.47 4.88 3.29
C GLN A 151 5.96 4.90 4.74
N GLU A 152 5.34 5.99 5.20
CA GLU A 152 4.78 6.06 6.57
C GLU A 152 3.63 5.08 6.80
N MET A 153 2.82 4.85 5.76
CA MET A 153 1.72 3.90 5.77
C MET A 153 2.22 2.47 5.97
N ILE A 154 3.28 2.09 5.25
CA ILE A 154 3.82 0.73 5.25
C ILE A 154 4.64 0.46 6.51
N LEU A 155 5.42 1.44 6.97
CA LEU A 155 6.16 1.36 8.23
C LEU A 155 5.24 1.45 9.47
N GLY A 156 3.95 1.75 9.30
CA GLY A 156 2.96 1.74 10.38
C GLY A 156 3.01 2.96 11.29
N LYS A 157 3.67 4.06 10.89
CA LYS A 157 3.69 5.31 11.67
C LYS A 157 2.29 5.89 11.80
N ILE A 158 1.53 5.92 10.70
CA ILE A 158 0.13 6.37 10.68
C ILE A 158 -0.73 5.50 11.62
N ALA A 159 -0.51 4.18 11.62
CA ALA A 159 -1.24 3.27 12.50
C ALA A 159 -0.92 3.51 13.98
N SER A 160 0.33 3.86 14.28
CA SER A 160 0.81 4.15 15.64
C SER A 160 0.22 5.46 16.17
N ASP A 161 0.16 6.50 15.33
CA ASP A 161 -0.47 7.78 15.66
C ASP A 161 -1.97 7.58 15.97
N ILE A 162 -2.68 6.82 15.13
CA ILE A 162 -4.09 6.45 15.36
C ILE A 162 -4.25 5.67 16.66
N TYR A 163 -3.36 4.71 16.94
CA TYR A 163 -3.41 3.91 18.16
C TYR A 163 -3.28 4.78 19.42
N ASN A 164 -2.37 5.74 19.43
CA ASN A 164 -2.12 6.62 20.57
C ASN A 164 -3.32 7.52 20.90
N GLU A 165 -4.00 8.07 19.88
CA GLU A 165 -5.21 8.86 20.10
C GLU A 165 -6.41 7.99 20.47
N ALA A 166 -6.63 6.88 19.75
CA ALA A 166 -7.81 6.06 19.94
C ALA A 166 -7.77 5.24 21.25
N LYS A 167 -6.58 4.96 21.80
CA LYS A 167 -6.42 4.31 23.13
C LYS A 167 -7.04 5.14 24.26
N LYS A 168 -7.16 6.46 24.12
CA LYS A 168 -7.78 7.34 25.12
C LYS A 168 -9.29 7.10 25.27
N ILE A 169 -9.94 6.62 24.21
CA ILE A 169 -11.39 6.37 24.19
C ILE A 169 -11.70 4.93 24.58
N ALA A 170 -10.98 3.98 23.97
CA ALA A 170 -11.22 2.57 24.16
C ALA A 170 -9.92 1.76 24.16
N PRO A 171 -9.89 0.64 24.89
CA PRO A 171 -8.75 -0.27 24.87
C PRO A 171 -8.64 -0.98 23.51
N LEU A 172 -7.65 -0.57 22.71
CA LEU A 172 -7.32 -1.18 21.43
C LEU A 172 -6.19 -2.20 21.58
N ARG A 173 -6.24 -3.25 20.76
CA ARG A 173 -5.19 -4.28 20.66
C ARG A 173 -4.27 -4.04 19.48
N HIS A 174 -4.87 -3.76 18.32
CA HIS A 174 -4.14 -3.59 17.08
C HIS A 174 -4.86 -2.57 16.20
N VAL A 175 -4.08 -1.69 15.58
CA VAL A 175 -4.53 -0.77 14.53
C VAL A 175 -3.61 -1.01 13.35
N GLY A 176 -4.20 -1.14 12.17
CA GLY A 176 -3.45 -1.38 10.95
C GLY A 176 -4.20 -0.86 9.74
N ILE A 177 -3.44 -0.57 8.68
CA ILE A 177 -4.01 -0.17 7.40
C ILE A 177 -4.20 -1.45 6.60
N ARG A 178 -5.45 -1.88 6.43
CA ARG A 178 -5.80 -3.16 5.83
C ARG A 178 -5.51 -3.19 4.33
N LYS A 179 -5.86 -2.10 3.65
CA LYS A 179 -5.77 -2.00 2.20
C LYS A 179 -5.60 -0.55 1.80
N SER A 180 -4.76 -0.30 0.81
CA SER A 180 -4.80 0.96 0.05
C SER A 180 -4.97 0.66 -1.43
N LYS A 181 -5.65 1.58 -2.11
CA LYS A 181 -5.78 1.57 -3.56
C LYS A 181 -5.52 2.98 -4.06
N LEU A 182 -4.65 3.08 -5.05
CA LEU A 182 -4.50 4.29 -5.82
C LEU A 182 -5.66 4.35 -6.84
N ILE A 183 -6.50 5.40 -6.71
CA ILE A 183 -7.71 5.58 -7.54
C ILE A 183 -7.34 6.33 -8.82
N THR A 184 -6.65 7.47 -8.68
CA THR A 184 -6.18 8.25 -9.82
C THR A 184 -4.67 8.15 -9.91
N GLN A 185 -4.18 7.34 -10.86
CA GLN A 185 -2.92 7.65 -11.51
C GLN A 185 -3.21 8.89 -12.34
N LEU A 186 -2.49 10.00 -12.12
CA LEU A 186 -2.43 11.04 -13.13
C LEU A 186 -1.91 10.36 -14.40
N ALA A 187 -2.84 9.98 -15.27
CA ALA A 187 -2.53 9.64 -16.63
C ALA A 187 -1.90 10.90 -17.22
N GLN A 188 -0.62 10.79 -17.54
CA GLN A 188 0.21 11.79 -18.21
C GLN A 188 0.68 12.95 -17.30
N LEU A 189 1.83 12.76 -16.65
CA LEU A 189 2.82 13.84 -16.74
C LEU A 189 3.15 13.98 -18.24
N PRO A 190 3.01 15.17 -18.84
CA PRO A 190 3.38 15.36 -20.23
C PRO A 190 4.85 14.96 -20.36
N LYS A 191 5.14 14.11 -21.34
CA LYS A 191 6.51 13.88 -21.84
C LYS A 191 7.21 15.23 -21.83
N GLN A 192 8.24 15.40 -21.00
CA GLN A 192 9.17 16.51 -21.21
C GLN A 192 9.78 16.25 -22.59
N LYS A 193 9.22 16.93 -23.60
CA LYS A 193 9.83 17.07 -24.91
C LYS A 193 11.20 17.71 -24.70
N ALA A 194 12.13 17.24 -25.53
CA ALA A 194 13.50 17.69 -25.73
C ALA A 194 13.75 19.19 -25.49
#